data_AF-A0A8C9NV38-F1
#
_entry.id   AF-A0A8C9NV38-F1
#
_cell.length_a   1.000
_cell.length_b   1.000
_cell.length_c   1.000
_cell.angle_alpha   90.00
_cell.angle_beta   90.00
_cell.angle_gamma   90.00
#
_symmetry.space_group_name_H-M   'P 1'
#
loop_
_entity.id
_entity.type
_entity.pdbx_description
1 polymer ?
#
loop_
_entity_poly.entity_id
_entity_poly.type
_entity_poly.pdbx_seq_one_letter_code
_entity_poly.pdbx_strand_id
1 'polypeptide(L)'
;MGGGARELAGYLAALAGWVAGLAAAVLPQWRQSSYAGDAIITAVGLHEGLWMSCAAQSTGQVQCRLHDSLLSLEVHIQTCRALMVISLLLGFFGIIMSVVGMKCTKVGEEDPVTKSRVAVAGGILFVLSGKAALALIHHWCRNPQTPFNTDRGRGAVWYEFGSALFVGWGAASLSMLGGSLLCCSCPAKERRGQQYHQQSQPSTAREYV
;
A
#
# COMPACT_ATOMS: atom_id res chain seq x y z
N MET A 1 -29.66 9.32 1.17
CA MET A 1 -28.18 9.47 1.29
C MET A 1 -27.56 8.37 0.44
N GLY A 2 -27.14 8.52 -0.82
CA GLY A 2 -26.50 9.62 -1.52
C GLY A 2 -25.25 9.01 -2.18
N GLY A 3 -25.39 8.37 -3.35
CA GLY A 3 -24.30 7.58 -3.96
C GLY A 3 -22.98 8.34 -4.12
N GLY A 4 -23.04 9.64 -4.45
CA GLY A 4 -21.85 10.49 -4.54
C GLY A 4 -21.11 10.70 -3.21
N ALA A 5 -21.80 10.68 -2.07
CA ALA A 5 -21.14 10.80 -0.76
C ALA A 5 -20.29 9.56 -0.45
N ARG A 6 -20.73 8.37 -0.88
CA ARG A 6 -19.99 7.11 -0.71
C ARG A 6 -18.78 7.03 -1.64
N GLU A 7 -18.94 7.49 -2.89
CA GLU A 7 -17.83 7.60 -3.86
C GLU A 7 -16.75 8.57 -3.34
N LEU A 8 -17.16 9.75 -2.88
CA LEU A 8 -16.24 10.75 -2.33
C LEU A 8 -15.55 10.26 -1.06
N ALA A 9 -16.29 9.66 -0.13
CA ALA A 9 -15.71 9.08 1.09
C ALA A 9 -14.71 7.96 0.76
N GLY A 10 -15.02 7.09 -0.21
CA GLY A 10 -14.12 6.05 -0.68
C GLY A 10 -12.84 6.62 -1.30
N TYR A 11 -12.97 7.64 -2.13
CA TYR A 11 -11.82 8.35 -2.72
C TYR A 11 -10.93 9.02 -1.66
N LEU A 12 -11.53 9.75 -0.71
CA LEU A 12 -10.78 10.42 0.35
C LEU A 12 -10.04 9.42 1.25
N ALA A 13 -10.68 8.30 1.58
CA ALA A 13 -10.04 7.21 2.32
C ALA A 13 -8.86 6.62 1.52
N ALA A 14 -9.06 6.33 0.23
CA ALA A 14 -7.99 5.80 -0.62
C ALA A 14 -6.82 6.78 -0.77
N LEU A 15 -7.10 8.07 -0.92
CA LEU A 15 -6.08 9.13 -1.00
C LEU A 15 -5.29 9.24 0.31
N ALA A 16 -5.98 9.26 1.45
CA ALA A 16 -5.33 9.28 2.77
C ALA A 16 -4.46 8.01 2.97
N GLY A 17 -4.92 6.85 2.49
CA GLY A 17 -4.16 5.60 2.52
C GLY A 17 -2.89 5.68 1.69
N TRP A 18 -2.97 6.25 0.49
CA TRP A 18 -1.80 6.45 -0.37
C TRP A 18 -0.79 7.43 0.22
N VAL A 19 -1.25 8.55 0.79
CA VAL A 19 -0.37 9.53 1.48
C VAL A 19 0.29 8.91 2.71
N ALA A 20 -0.45 8.13 3.51
CA ALA A 20 0.13 7.38 4.62
C ALA A 20 1.15 6.34 4.14
N GLY A 21 0.92 5.72 2.97
CA GLY A 21 1.88 4.85 2.31
C GLY A 21 3.17 5.59 1.94
N LEU A 22 3.08 6.78 1.34
CA LEU A 22 4.26 7.62 1.07
C LEU A 22 5.03 7.97 2.35
N ALA A 23 4.32 8.36 3.40
CA ALA A 23 4.93 8.65 4.69
C ALA A 23 5.68 7.41 5.23
N ALA A 24 5.03 6.25 5.25
CA ALA A 24 5.67 4.99 5.65
C ALA A 24 6.91 4.68 4.79
N ALA A 25 6.90 4.99 3.49
CA ALA A 25 8.05 4.79 2.61
C ALA A 25 9.26 5.60 3.07
N VAL A 26 9.08 6.85 3.48
CA VAL A 26 10.17 7.77 3.83
C VAL A 26 10.63 7.58 5.28
N LEU A 27 9.76 7.12 6.17
CA LEU A 27 10.09 6.96 7.59
C LEU A 27 11.24 5.94 7.79
N PRO A 28 12.26 6.28 8.61
CA PRO A 28 13.36 5.38 8.92
C PRO A 28 13.04 4.38 10.04
N GLN A 29 11.78 4.33 10.51
CA GLN A 29 11.37 3.57 11.69
C GLN A 29 10.60 2.30 11.31
N TRP A 30 11.14 1.50 10.39
CA TRP A 30 10.57 0.19 10.07
C TRP A 30 11.01 -0.87 11.08
N ARG A 31 12.23 -0.71 11.60
CA ARG A 31 12.81 -1.58 12.62
C ARG A 31 13.59 -0.75 13.62
N GLN A 32 13.51 -1.13 14.90
CA GLN A 32 14.22 -0.46 15.99
C GLN A 32 14.99 -1.49 16.82
N SER A 33 16.24 -1.23 17.14
CA SER A 33 17.01 -2.08 18.06
C SER A 33 16.60 -1.81 19.52
N SER A 34 16.25 -2.86 20.27
CA SER A 34 16.02 -2.76 21.71
C SER A 34 17.24 -3.30 22.45
N TYR A 35 17.95 -2.42 23.15
CA TYR A 35 19.11 -2.78 23.95
C TYR A 35 18.65 -3.30 25.32
N ALA A 36 18.89 -4.58 25.58
CA ALA A 36 18.78 -5.19 26.90
C ALA A 36 20.18 -5.66 27.34
N GLY A 37 21.00 -4.77 27.89
CA GLY A 37 22.32 -5.14 28.41
C GLY A 37 23.14 -3.97 28.95
N ASP A 38 23.84 -4.23 30.05
CA ASP A 38 24.61 -3.32 30.92
C ASP A 38 25.88 -2.72 30.27
N ALA A 39 25.87 -2.49 28.96
CA ALA A 39 26.96 -1.88 28.21
C ALA A 39 26.69 -0.38 27.99
N ILE A 40 26.80 0.39 29.08
CA ILE A 40 26.50 1.82 29.20
C ILE A 40 27.41 2.74 28.33
N ILE A 41 28.46 2.21 27.68
CA ILE A 41 29.50 3.05 27.06
C ILE A 41 29.11 3.56 25.65
N THR A 42 28.16 2.95 24.95
CA THR A 42 27.63 3.48 23.67
C THR A 42 26.17 3.07 23.47
N ALA A 43 25.21 3.76 24.10
CA ALA A 43 23.82 3.62 23.71
C ALA A 43 23.64 4.21 22.30
N VAL A 44 23.52 3.35 21.29
CA VAL A 44 23.24 3.73 19.91
C VAL A 44 21.84 3.26 19.58
N GLY A 45 20.83 4.13 19.60
CA GLY A 45 19.50 3.78 19.09
C GLY A 45 19.59 3.58 17.58
N LEU A 46 19.49 2.34 17.10
CA LEU A 46 19.50 2.03 15.67
C LEU A 46 18.07 1.95 15.16
N HIS A 47 17.75 2.86 14.24
CA HIS A 47 16.51 2.86 13.47
C HIS A 47 16.83 2.52 12.03
N GLU A 48 16.20 1.46 11.52
CA GLU A 48 16.36 1.07 10.13
C GLU A 48 15.06 1.29 9.37
N GLY A 49 15.17 2.02 8.28
CA GLY A 49 14.11 2.21 7.31
C GLY A 49 14.36 1.44 6.03
N LEU A 50 13.43 1.60 5.10
CA LEU A 50 13.53 0.98 3.79
C LEU A 50 14.65 1.60 2.92
N TRP A 51 14.91 2.91 3.05
CA TRP A 51 15.86 3.66 2.21
C TRP A 51 17.08 4.20 2.96
N MET A 52 16.99 4.35 4.27
CA MET A 52 18.05 4.89 5.10
C MET A 52 18.05 4.21 6.47
N SER A 53 19.23 4.17 7.10
CA SER A 53 19.39 3.81 8.50
C SER A 53 19.88 5.02 9.29
N CYS A 54 19.37 5.18 10.50
CA CYS A 54 19.73 6.26 11.41
C CYS A 54 20.23 5.68 12.73
N ALA A 55 21.37 6.20 13.19
CA ALA A 55 21.97 5.86 14.48
C ALA A 55 21.92 7.09 15.39
N ALA A 56 21.23 6.98 16.52
CA ALA A 56 21.18 8.02 17.56
C ALA A 56 22.19 7.67 18.65
N GLN A 57 23.23 8.50 18.84
CA GLN A 57 24.25 8.29 19.87
C GLN A 57 23.88 9.00 21.18
N SER A 58 24.40 8.51 22.31
CA SER A 58 24.22 9.12 23.65
C SER A 58 24.73 10.56 23.77
N THR A 59 25.59 11.01 22.85
CA THR A 59 26.06 12.40 22.72
C THR A 59 25.01 13.35 22.12
N GLY A 60 23.81 12.85 21.78
CA GLY A 60 22.74 13.62 21.15
C GLY A 60 22.90 13.80 19.64
N GLN A 61 23.95 13.23 19.03
CA GLN A 61 24.12 13.25 17.59
C GLN A 61 23.28 12.14 16.93
N VAL A 62 22.47 12.52 15.93
CA VAL A 62 21.76 11.60 15.05
C VAL A 62 22.45 11.60 13.71
N GLN A 63 22.95 10.43 13.30
CA GLN A 63 23.59 10.27 12.00
C GLN A 63 22.78 9.30 11.14
N CYS A 64 22.19 9.83 10.08
CA CYS A 64 21.48 9.04 9.08
C CYS A 64 22.39 8.78 7.87
N ARG A 65 22.40 7.54 7.41
CA ARG A 65 23.14 7.08 6.22
C ARG A 65 22.16 6.45 5.24
N LEU A 66 22.21 6.90 3.99
CA LEU A 66 21.52 6.20 2.91
C LEU A 66 22.24 4.89 2.64
N HIS A 67 21.53 3.86 2.19
CA HIS A 67 22.19 2.61 1.82
C HIS A 67 22.98 2.79 0.51
N ASP A 68 24.29 3.04 0.62
CA ASP A 68 25.18 3.40 -0.49
C ASP A 68 25.49 2.26 -1.49
N SER A 69 25.15 1.01 -1.18
CA SER A 69 25.46 -0.15 -2.04
C SER A 69 24.27 -1.07 -2.25
N LEU A 70 23.58 -0.90 -3.38
CA LEU A 70 22.53 -1.81 -3.85
C LEU A 70 23.05 -3.24 -4.10
N LEU A 71 24.35 -3.40 -4.37
CA LEU A 71 24.98 -4.69 -4.69
C LEU A 71 25.38 -5.52 -3.46
N SER A 72 25.38 -4.93 -2.26
CA SER A 72 25.68 -5.60 -0.98
C SER A 72 24.46 -5.70 -0.06
N LEU A 73 23.29 -5.26 -0.54
CA LEU A 73 22.07 -5.23 0.25
C LEU A 73 21.33 -6.57 0.12
N GLU A 74 20.93 -7.13 1.25
CA GLU A 74 20.22 -8.40 1.33
C GLU A 74 18.99 -8.40 0.39
N VAL A 75 18.84 -9.46 -0.43
CA VAL A 75 17.77 -9.65 -1.44
C VAL A 75 16.38 -9.32 -0.88
N HIS A 76 16.22 -9.54 0.42
CA HIS A 76 15.03 -9.21 1.18
C HIS A 76 14.62 -7.73 1.10
N ILE A 77 15.55 -6.81 1.31
CA ILE A 77 15.30 -5.36 1.32
C ILE A 77 15.02 -4.85 -0.10
N GLN A 78 15.69 -5.42 -1.10
CA GLN A 78 15.44 -5.09 -2.50
C GLN A 78 14.01 -5.47 -2.92
N THR A 79 13.53 -6.63 -2.49
CA THR A 79 12.15 -7.08 -2.73
C THR A 79 11.14 -6.13 -2.08
N CYS A 80 11.40 -5.73 -0.84
CA CYS A 80 10.54 -4.76 -0.14
C CYS A 80 10.53 -3.40 -0.86
N ARG A 81 11.68 -2.89 -1.31
CA ARG A 81 11.74 -1.64 -2.10
C ARG A 81 10.92 -1.72 -3.38
N ALA A 82 11.05 -2.82 -4.13
CA ALA A 82 10.31 -3.04 -5.35
C ALA A 82 8.79 -3.06 -5.09
N LEU A 83 8.34 -3.81 -4.09
CA LEU A 83 6.92 -3.87 -3.70
C LEU A 83 6.39 -2.50 -3.25
N MET A 84 7.22 -1.69 -2.58
CA MET A 84 6.83 -0.34 -2.14
C MET A 84 6.59 0.57 -3.34
N VAL A 85 7.54 0.59 -4.28
CA VAL A 85 7.44 1.42 -5.49
C VAL A 85 6.25 0.98 -6.33
N ILE A 86 6.04 -0.32 -6.52
CA ILE A 86 4.88 -0.86 -7.24
C ILE A 86 3.57 -0.43 -6.56
N SER A 87 3.48 -0.56 -5.23
CA SER A 87 2.30 -0.13 -4.47
C SER A 87 2.01 1.36 -4.67
N LEU A 88 3.03 2.23 -4.61
CA LEU A 88 2.89 3.67 -4.81
C LEU A 88 2.45 4.03 -6.24
N LEU A 89 3.03 3.38 -7.25
CA LEU A 89 2.66 3.60 -8.66
C LEU A 89 1.22 3.17 -8.94
N LEU A 90 0.81 1.99 -8.45
CA LEU A 90 -0.57 1.53 -8.56
C LEU A 90 -1.55 2.52 -7.91
N GLY A 91 -1.22 3.03 -6.73
CA GLY A 91 -2.03 4.03 -6.06
C GLY A 91 -2.08 5.37 -6.82
N PHE A 92 -0.97 5.81 -7.42
CA PHE A 92 -0.94 7.03 -8.24
C PHE A 92 -1.84 6.92 -9.47
N PHE A 93 -1.75 5.82 -10.22
CA PHE A 93 -2.67 5.57 -11.34
C PHE A 93 -4.12 5.41 -10.86
N GLY A 94 -4.33 4.82 -9.69
CA GLY A 94 -5.63 4.75 -9.02
C GLY A 94 -6.24 6.12 -8.76
N ILE A 95 -5.46 7.09 -8.25
CA ILE A 95 -5.90 8.48 -8.04
C ILE A 95 -6.39 9.09 -9.35
N ILE A 96 -5.60 9.01 -10.42
CA ILE A 96 -5.94 9.60 -11.73
C ILE A 96 -7.25 9.00 -12.26
N MET A 97 -7.35 7.66 -12.27
CA MET A 97 -8.55 6.97 -12.75
C MET A 97 -9.78 7.29 -11.89
N SER A 98 -9.64 7.33 -10.57
CA SER A 98 -10.75 7.69 -9.67
C SER A 98 -11.21 9.14 -9.87
N VAL A 99 -10.29 10.09 -10.05
CA VAL A 99 -10.66 11.49 -10.32
C VAL A 99 -11.45 11.61 -11.62
N VAL A 100 -11.02 10.95 -12.69
CA VAL A 100 -11.71 10.98 -13.99
C VAL A 100 -13.07 10.25 -13.93
N GLY A 101 -13.17 9.15 -13.19
CA GLY A 101 -14.37 8.33 -13.12
C GLY A 101 -15.48 8.81 -12.17
N MET A 102 -15.16 9.69 -11.21
CA MET A 102 -16.15 10.19 -10.25
C MET A 102 -17.23 11.05 -10.93
N LYS A 103 -18.49 10.87 -10.52
CA LYS A 103 -19.65 11.63 -11.04
C LYS A 103 -19.56 13.14 -10.78
N CYS A 104 -18.80 13.53 -9.76
CA CYS A 104 -18.55 14.92 -9.40
C CYS A 104 -17.55 15.62 -10.35
N THR A 105 -16.84 14.86 -11.20
CA THR A 105 -15.82 15.40 -12.10
C THR A 105 -16.40 15.58 -13.51
N LYS A 106 -16.46 16.83 -13.97
CA LYS A 106 -16.98 17.21 -15.30
C LYS A 106 -15.88 17.17 -16.37
N VAL A 107 -15.15 16.06 -16.44
CA VAL A 107 -14.18 15.79 -17.52
C VAL A 107 -14.90 14.98 -18.59
N GLY A 108 -14.99 15.53 -19.79
CA GLY A 108 -15.62 14.91 -20.97
C GLY A 108 -17.14 14.79 -20.92
N GLU A 109 -17.78 14.90 -22.09
CA GLU A 109 -19.16 14.50 -22.34
C GLU A 109 -19.19 12.97 -22.52
N GLU A 110 -18.87 12.25 -21.45
CA GLU A 110 -18.81 10.78 -21.47
C GLU A 110 -20.03 10.18 -20.77
N ASP A 111 -20.52 9.06 -21.32
CA ASP A 111 -21.62 8.30 -20.75
C ASP A 111 -21.38 7.97 -19.27
N PRO A 112 -22.41 8.06 -18.42
CA PRO A 112 -22.29 7.78 -16.98
C PRO A 112 -21.82 6.34 -16.68
N VAL A 113 -22.04 5.42 -17.64
CA VAL A 113 -21.57 4.03 -17.57
C VAL A 113 -20.05 3.97 -17.70
N THR A 114 -19.47 4.66 -18.68
CA THR A 114 -18.02 4.71 -18.89
C THR A 114 -17.30 5.33 -17.70
N LYS A 115 -17.82 6.45 -17.18
CA LYS A 115 -17.29 7.06 -15.94
C LYS A 115 -17.32 6.10 -14.76
N SER A 116 -18.43 5.36 -14.58
CA SER A 116 -18.52 4.35 -13.52
C SER A 116 -17.49 3.22 -13.69
N ARG A 117 -17.23 2.76 -14.92
CA ARG A 117 -16.21 1.71 -15.17
C ARG A 117 -14.81 2.21 -14.88
N VAL A 118 -14.50 3.46 -15.24
CA VAL A 118 -13.22 4.10 -14.94
C VAL A 118 -13.03 4.27 -13.43
N ALA A 119 -14.08 4.66 -12.69
CA ALA A 119 -14.04 4.75 -11.23
C ALA A 119 -13.77 3.40 -10.57
N VAL A 120 -14.41 2.32 -11.06
CA VAL A 120 -14.18 0.95 -10.58
C VAL A 120 -12.77 0.48 -10.89
N ALA A 121 -12.24 0.78 -12.07
CA ALA A 121 -10.85 0.47 -12.42
C ALA A 121 -9.87 1.16 -11.44
N GLY A 122 -10.10 2.44 -11.11
CA GLY A 122 -9.35 3.14 -10.07
C GLY A 122 -9.46 2.47 -8.70
N GLY A 123 -10.67 2.04 -8.30
CA GLY A 123 -10.89 1.29 -7.07
C GLY A 123 -10.11 -0.04 -7.01
N ILE A 124 -10.07 -0.80 -8.10
CA ILE A 124 -9.28 -2.04 -8.22
C ILE A 124 -7.79 -1.74 -8.05
N LEU A 125 -7.27 -0.68 -8.68
CA LEU A 125 -5.88 -0.27 -8.53
C LEU A 125 -5.52 0.06 -7.07
N PHE A 126 -6.41 0.74 -6.33
CA PHE A 126 -6.21 0.99 -4.90
C PHE A 126 -6.23 -0.29 -4.05
N VAL A 127 -7.10 -1.26 -4.37
CA VAL A 127 -7.10 -2.56 -3.68
C VAL A 127 -5.80 -3.31 -3.95
N LEU A 128 -5.32 -3.31 -5.20
CA LEU A 128 -4.03 -3.94 -5.55
C LEU A 128 -2.85 -3.22 -4.89
N SER A 129 -2.85 -1.89 -4.85
CA SER A 129 -1.86 -1.08 -4.13
C SER A 129 -1.80 -1.44 -2.64
N GLY A 130 -2.95 -1.53 -1.96
CA GLY A 130 -3.04 -1.93 -0.57
C GLY A 130 -2.56 -3.37 -0.32
N LYS A 131 -2.89 -4.31 -1.21
CA LYS A 131 -2.38 -5.69 -1.15
C LYS A 131 -0.86 -5.76 -1.33
N ALA A 132 -0.29 -4.97 -2.25
CA ALA A 132 1.15 -4.89 -2.44
C ALA A 132 1.86 -4.33 -1.18
N ALA A 133 1.27 -3.32 -0.53
CA ALA A 133 1.77 -2.78 0.74
C ALA A 133 1.72 -3.82 1.87
N LEU A 134 0.63 -4.61 1.99
CA LEU A 134 0.57 -5.71 2.96
C LEU A 134 1.57 -6.82 2.65
N ALA A 135 1.75 -7.18 1.38
CA ALA A 135 2.73 -8.19 0.97
C ALA A 135 4.15 -7.75 1.33
N LEU A 136 4.47 -6.47 1.14
CA LEU A 136 5.73 -5.89 1.59
C LEU A 136 5.91 -6.03 3.10
N ILE A 137 4.92 -5.61 3.90
CA ILE A 137 5.01 -5.65 5.35
C ILE A 137 5.09 -7.10 5.85
N HIS A 138 4.35 -8.00 5.22
CA HIS A 138 4.42 -9.42 5.51
C HIS A 138 5.79 -10.01 5.20
N HIS A 139 6.37 -9.67 4.05
CA HIS A 139 7.75 -10.05 3.72
C HIS A 139 8.70 -9.51 4.78
N TRP A 140 8.63 -8.21 5.09
CA TRP A 140 9.46 -7.55 6.10
C TRP A 140 9.43 -8.27 7.45
N CYS A 141 8.24 -8.66 7.92
CA CYS A 141 8.08 -9.38 9.18
C CYS A 141 8.49 -10.87 9.11
N ARG A 142 8.44 -11.50 7.93
CA ARG A 142 8.72 -12.94 7.77
C ARG A 142 10.21 -13.25 7.91
N ASN A 143 11.10 -12.29 7.69
CA ASN A 143 12.52 -12.55 7.77
C ASN A 143 13.00 -12.33 9.22
N PRO A 144 13.21 -13.38 10.03
CA PRO A 144 13.90 -13.24 11.30
C PRO A 144 15.35 -12.90 10.97
N GLN A 145 15.69 -11.62 10.94
CA GLN A 145 17.10 -11.27 10.87
C GLN A 145 17.76 -11.82 12.12
N THR A 146 18.57 -12.85 11.91
CA THR A 146 19.58 -13.32 12.83
C THR A 146 20.36 -12.11 13.34
N PRO A 147 20.74 -12.08 14.63
CA PRO A 147 21.48 -10.96 15.17
C PRO A 147 22.70 -10.70 14.29
N PHE A 148 22.78 -9.49 13.76
CA PHE A 148 24.02 -8.97 13.18
C PHE A 148 25.06 -9.07 14.31
N ASN A 149 25.97 -10.04 14.19
CA ASN A 149 26.98 -10.51 15.17
C ASN A 149 26.61 -11.76 15.99
N THR A 150 26.68 -12.94 15.35
CA THR A 150 27.37 -14.07 15.97
C THR A 150 28.87 -13.96 15.65
N ASP A 151 29.50 -12.85 16.05
CA ASP A 151 30.96 -12.75 16.12
C ASP A 151 31.34 -12.38 17.55
N ARG A 152 31.37 -13.43 18.37
CA ARG A 152 32.29 -13.67 19.48
C ARG A 152 32.57 -12.50 20.46
N GLY A 153 31.53 -11.85 20.99
CA GLY A 153 31.70 -11.08 22.25
C GLY A 153 30.70 -9.96 22.56
N ARG A 154 29.79 -9.57 21.66
CA ARG A 154 28.78 -8.52 21.92
C ARG A 154 27.41 -9.17 22.06
N GLY A 155 26.68 -8.87 23.14
CA GLY A 155 25.40 -9.47 23.47
C GLY A 155 24.37 -9.41 22.31
N ALA A 156 23.44 -10.37 22.30
CA ALA A 156 22.39 -10.45 21.30
C ALA A 156 21.58 -9.15 21.25
N VAL A 157 21.56 -8.49 20.09
CA VAL A 157 20.70 -7.32 19.84
C VAL A 157 19.33 -7.84 19.38
N TRP A 158 18.29 -7.51 20.13
CA TRP A 158 16.91 -7.82 19.77
C TRP A 158 16.32 -6.67 18.95
N TYR A 159 15.57 -6.99 17.91
CA TYR A 159 14.88 -6.00 17.08
C TYR A 159 13.38 -5.98 17.40
N GLU A 160 12.85 -4.79 17.57
CA GLU A 160 11.42 -4.51 17.73
C GLU A 160 10.83 -3.90 16.44
N PHE A 161 9.53 -4.08 16.28
CA PHE A 161 8.78 -3.49 15.18
C PHE A 161 8.71 -1.97 15.34
N GLY A 162 9.15 -1.23 14.31
CA GLY A 162 9.10 0.21 14.33
C GLY A 162 7.72 0.78 14.02
N SER A 163 7.51 2.06 14.35
CA SER A 163 6.25 2.80 14.16
C SER A 163 5.76 2.81 12.71
N ALA A 164 6.67 2.79 11.73
CA ALA A 164 6.32 2.86 10.30
C ALA A 164 5.52 1.65 9.82
N LEU A 165 5.68 0.49 10.46
CA LEU A 165 4.90 -0.72 10.14
C LEU A 165 3.42 -0.55 10.46
N PHE A 166 3.11 0.08 11.60
CA PHE A 166 1.72 0.38 11.99
C PHE A 166 1.09 1.40 11.03
N VAL A 167 1.86 2.42 10.64
CA VAL A 167 1.43 3.37 9.60
C VAL A 167 1.18 2.65 8.28
N GLY A 168 2.05 1.71 7.89
CA GLY A 168 1.87 0.89 6.69
C GLY A 168 0.63 0.01 6.72
N TRP A 169 0.31 -0.62 7.86
CA TRP A 169 -0.95 -1.36 8.05
C TRP A 169 -2.17 -0.46 7.93
N GLY A 170 -2.13 0.72 8.55
CA GLY A 170 -3.17 1.73 8.44
C GLY A 170 -3.37 2.19 6.98
N ALA A 171 -2.27 2.51 6.30
CA ALA A 171 -2.24 2.91 4.90
C ALA A 171 -2.87 1.85 3.97
N ALA A 172 -2.48 0.58 4.15
CA ALA A 172 -3.00 -0.52 3.35
C ALA A 172 -4.49 -0.77 3.61
N SER A 173 -4.90 -0.75 4.88
CA SER A 173 -6.30 -0.93 5.28
C SER A 173 -7.17 0.16 4.69
N LEU A 174 -6.74 1.42 4.79
CA LEU A 174 -7.49 2.57 4.29
C LEU A 174 -7.56 2.58 2.75
N SER A 175 -6.47 2.19 2.07
CA SER A 175 -6.43 2.05 0.61
C SER A 175 -7.37 0.93 0.12
N MET A 176 -7.38 -0.22 0.80
CA MET A 176 -8.27 -1.34 0.46
C MET A 176 -9.75 -1.01 0.73
N LEU A 177 -10.05 -0.37 1.86
CA LEU A 177 -11.41 0.05 2.20
C LEU A 177 -11.90 1.12 1.21
N GLY A 178 -11.10 2.15 0.93
CA GLY A 178 -11.42 3.19 -0.03
C GLY A 178 -11.63 2.64 -1.44
N GLY A 179 -10.73 1.79 -1.91
CA GLY A 179 -10.85 1.10 -3.21
C GLY A 179 -12.09 0.20 -3.28
N SER A 180 -12.40 -0.54 -2.21
CA SER A 180 -13.60 -1.38 -2.17
C SER A 180 -14.89 -0.56 -2.20
N LEU A 181 -14.93 0.59 -1.52
CA LEU A 181 -16.08 1.51 -1.56
C LEU A 181 -16.29 2.10 -2.97
N LEU A 182 -15.21 2.42 -3.67
CA LEU A 182 -15.25 2.86 -5.07
C LEU A 182 -15.79 1.75 -5.99
N CYS A 183 -15.33 0.51 -5.81
CA CYS A 183 -15.83 -0.64 -6.57
C CYS A 183 -17.32 -0.94 -6.30
N CYS A 184 -17.77 -0.78 -5.06
CA CYS A 184 -19.16 -1.05 -4.66
C CYS A 184 -20.15 0.07 -4.99
N SER A 185 -19.68 1.24 -5.46
CA SER A 185 -20.54 2.38 -5.79
C SER A 185 -21.24 2.27 -7.16
N CYS A 186 -21.07 1.13 -7.85
CA CYS A 186 -21.83 0.80 -9.05
C CYS A 186 -23.34 0.91 -8.81
N PRO A 187 -24.09 1.66 -9.64
CA PRO A 187 -25.54 1.54 -9.65
C PRO A 187 -25.89 0.10 -10.04
N ALA A 188 -26.69 -0.58 -9.21
CA ALA A 188 -27.12 -1.98 -9.37
C ALA A 188 -27.93 -2.28 -10.66
N LYS A 189 -27.91 -1.39 -11.66
CA LYS A 189 -28.71 -1.47 -12.88
C LYS A 189 -28.04 -2.29 -13.99
N GLU A 190 -26.72 -2.50 -13.95
CA GLU A 190 -26.00 -3.28 -14.97
C GLU A 190 -26.30 -4.79 -14.90
N ARG A 191 -26.61 -5.34 -13.70
CA ARG A 191 -27.02 -6.76 -13.60
C ARG A 191 -28.36 -7.05 -14.27
N ARG A 192 -29.27 -6.08 -14.33
CA ARG A 192 -30.55 -6.26 -15.06
C ARG A 192 -30.39 -6.04 -16.57
N GLY A 193 -29.50 -5.16 -17.00
CA GLY A 193 -29.22 -4.91 -18.41
C GLY A 193 -28.58 -6.11 -19.11
N GLN A 194 -27.60 -6.76 -18.48
CA GLN A 194 -26.98 -7.98 -19.01
C GLN A 194 -27.96 -9.17 -19.05
N GLN A 195 -28.84 -9.33 -18.05
CA GLN A 195 -29.89 -10.34 -18.11
C GLN A 195 -30.91 -10.07 -19.24
N TYR A 196 -31.26 -8.81 -19.51
CA TYR A 196 -32.13 -8.48 -20.63
C TYR A 196 -31.46 -8.72 -22.00
N HIS A 197 -30.18 -8.35 -22.15
CA HIS A 197 -29.45 -8.57 -23.40
C HIS A 197 -29.16 -10.05 -23.68
N GLN A 198 -28.96 -10.86 -22.63
CA GLN A 198 -28.76 -12.29 -22.77
C GLN A 198 -30.07 -13.06 -23.03
N GLN A 199 -31.21 -12.51 -22.60
CA GLN A 199 -32.53 -13.11 -22.85
C GLN A 199 -33.14 -12.71 -24.21
N SER A 200 -32.58 -11.70 -24.89
CA SER A 200 -33.03 -11.24 -26.21
C SER A 200 -32.21 -11.81 -27.37
N GLN A 201 -31.35 -12.81 -27.14
CA GLN A 201 -30.76 -13.61 -28.21
C GLN A 201 -31.74 -14.77 -28.52
N PRO A 202 -32.52 -14.72 -29.63
CA PRO A 202 -33.38 -15.83 -29.98
C PRO A 202 -32.49 -16.99 -30.43
N SER A 203 -32.73 -18.17 -29.87
CA SER A 203 -32.20 -19.44 -30.39
C SER A 203 -32.81 -19.70 -31.76
N THR A 204 -32.26 -19.09 -32.81
CA THR A 204 -32.53 -19.44 -34.21
C THR A 204 -31.83 -20.76 -34.53
N ALA A 205 -32.27 -21.84 -33.90
CA ALA A 205 -31.84 -23.20 -34.18
C ALA A 205 -32.82 -24.20 -33.55
N ARG A 206 -34.00 -24.35 -34.15
CA ARG A 206 -34.73 -25.61 -34.35
C ARG A 206 -36.20 -25.33 -34.65
N GLU A 207 -36.48 -25.06 -35.91
CA GLU A 207 -37.79 -25.40 -36.48
C GLU A 207 -37.61 -25.70 -37.97
N TYR A 208 -36.90 -26.79 -38.24
CA TYR A 208 -37.03 -27.55 -39.48
C TYR A 208 -36.95 -29.03 -39.08
N VAL A 209 -38.12 -29.68 -39.03
CA VAL A 209 -38.47 -31.09 -39.34
C VAL A 209 -39.76 -31.41 -38.60
#